data_AF-A0A3N1TJ74-F1
#
_entry.id   AF-A0A3N1TJ74-F1
#
_cell.length_a   1.000
_cell.length_b   1.000
_cell.length_c   1.000
_cell.angle_alpha   90.00
_cell.angle_beta   90.00
_cell.angle_gamma   90.00
#
_symmetry.space_group_name_H-M   'P 1'
#
loop_
_entity.id
_entity.type
_entity.pdbx_description
1 polymer ?
#
loop_
_entity_poly.entity_id
_entity_poly.type
_entity_poly.pdbx_seq_one_letter_code
_entity_poly.pdbx_strand_id
1 'polypeptide(L)'
;MSGRSFTQEAVFAPATVRCLRITLTAPGDTEWGVNEIRLYADGPDAAGTLQAELATDVLGTTRGDAATGLLGSGDRFGFRRVQFGAGADRMTVRVAAPGRGVTGVLQVRLDSPKGRIVGVLPVQATGGADTWQEQSAKLPHTVTGSHDVYVVAAGGARTAAVDWLTFGR
;
A
#
# COMPACT_ATOMS: atom_id res chain seq x y z
N MET A 1 -5.76 -26.02 7.06
CA MET A 1 -5.04 -25.35 8.15
C MET A 1 -4.67 -23.96 7.67
N SER A 2 -5.08 -22.90 8.37
CA SER A 2 -4.70 -21.53 8.00
C SER A 2 -3.23 -21.31 8.43
N GLY A 3 -2.35 -21.10 7.47
CA GLY A 3 -0.94 -20.84 7.74
C GLY A 3 -0.79 -19.47 8.39
N ARG A 4 -0.06 -19.39 9.51
CA ARG A 4 0.32 -18.10 10.11
C ARG A 4 1.40 -17.48 9.25
N SER A 5 1.15 -16.27 8.75
CA SER A 5 2.17 -15.46 8.07
C SER A 5 3.16 -14.91 9.10
N PHE A 6 4.44 -14.90 8.74
CA PHE A 6 5.50 -14.25 9.50
C PHE A 6 6.32 -13.41 8.52
N THR A 7 6.64 -12.18 8.90
CA THR A 7 7.40 -11.23 8.06
C THR A 7 8.70 -10.89 8.76
N GLN A 8 9.81 -10.95 8.03
CA GLN A 8 11.11 -10.48 8.50
C GLN A 8 11.73 -9.56 7.46
N GLU A 9 11.94 -8.30 7.83
CA GLU A 9 12.60 -7.31 6.99
C GLU A 9 14.12 -7.37 7.18
N ALA A 10 14.86 -7.29 6.08
CA ALA A 10 16.30 -7.05 6.09
C ALA A 10 16.59 -5.88 5.16
N VAL A 11 17.14 -4.79 5.72
CA VAL A 11 17.55 -3.60 4.97
C VAL A 11 19.07 -3.62 4.85
N PHE A 12 19.58 -3.62 3.62
CA PHE A 12 21.01 -3.59 3.35
C PHE A 12 21.46 -2.20 2.93
N ALA A 13 22.69 -1.82 3.28
CA ALA A 13 23.26 -0.54 2.89
C ALA A 13 23.62 -0.51 1.38
N PRO A 14 23.69 0.67 0.74
CA PRO A 14 23.74 0.83 -0.73
C PRO A 14 24.99 0.29 -1.45
N ALA A 15 25.94 -0.33 -0.74
CA ALA A 15 27.11 -0.92 -1.34
C ALA A 15 27.49 -2.20 -0.60
N THR A 16 27.52 -3.32 -1.34
CA THR A 16 28.05 -4.67 -1.01
C THR A 16 27.10 -5.78 -0.54
N VAL A 17 25.87 -5.90 -1.06
CA VAL A 17 25.31 -7.25 -1.22
C VAL A 17 25.90 -7.87 -2.49
N ARG A 18 27.01 -8.62 -2.37
CA ARG A 18 27.57 -9.40 -3.48
C ARG A 18 26.87 -10.75 -3.68
N CYS A 19 26.18 -11.24 -2.66
CA CYS A 19 25.41 -12.47 -2.70
C CYS A 19 24.33 -12.42 -1.62
N LEU A 20 23.07 -12.58 -2.01
CA LEU A 20 21.97 -12.91 -1.09
C LEU A 20 21.64 -14.39 -1.29
N ARG A 21 21.84 -15.19 -0.25
CA ARG A 21 21.46 -16.60 -0.26
C ARG A 21 20.34 -16.81 0.74
N ILE A 22 19.17 -17.11 0.22
CA ILE A 22 18.01 -17.53 1.00
C ILE A 22 18.00 -19.06 0.97
N THR A 23 18.40 -19.69 2.07
CA THR A 23 18.32 -21.14 2.21
C THR A 23 17.18 -21.46 3.16
N LEU A 24 16.16 -22.15 2.65
CA LEU A 24 15.04 -22.63 3.43
C LEU A 24 15.21 -24.13 3.58
N THR A 25 15.51 -24.57 4.80
CA THR A 25 15.72 -25.99 5.10
C THR A 25 14.64 -26.45 6.06
N ALA A 26 13.75 -27.33 5.61
CA ALA A 26 12.82 -28.05 6.48
C ALA A 26 13.41 -29.42 6.83
N PRO A 27 13.65 -29.75 8.10
CA PRO A 27 13.89 -31.13 8.51
C PRO A 27 12.55 -31.89 8.61
N GLY A 28 12.44 -33.03 7.92
CA GLY A 28 11.28 -33.95 8.03
C GLY A 28 10.10 -33.65 7.10
N ASP A 29 8.96 -34.31 7.36
CA ASP A 29 7.78 -34.38 6.46
C ASP A 29 6.90 -33.12 6.42
N THR A 30 7.45 -31.95 6.77
CA THR A 30 6.67 -30.71 6.81
C THR A 30 6.78 -29.97 5.48
N GLU A 31 5.64 -29.60 4.88
CA GLU A 31 5.61 -28.75 3.68
C GLU A 31 6.21 -27.37 3.99
N TRP A 32 7.28 -27.01 3.29
CA TRP A 32 7.77 -25.64 3.29
C TRP A 32 6.95 -24.82 2.29
N GLY A 33 6.47 -23.66 2.73
CA GLY A 33 5.79 -22.70 1.89
C GLY A 33 6.57 -21.39 1.86
N VAL A 34 6.97 -20.95 0.68
CA VAL A 34 7.38 -19.57 0.45
C VAL A 34 6.21 -18.87 -0.19
N ASN A 35 5.50 -18.04 0.58
CA ASN A 35 4.41 -17.27 0.02
C ASN A 35 4.95 -16.18 -0.91
N GLU A 36 6.00 -15.47 -0.49
CA GLU A 36 6.59 -14.41 -1.28
C GLU A 36 8.03 -14.07 -0.85
N ILE A 37 8.89 -13.73 -1.82
CA ILE A 37 10.19 -13.07 -1.59
C ILE A 37 10.23 -11.84 -2.49
N ARG A 38 10.37 -10.66 -1.87
CA ARG A 38 10.57 -9.39 -2.59
C ARG A 38 11.97 -8.85 -2.29
N LEU A 39 12.75 -8.64 -3.34
CA LEU A 39 14.08 -8.05 -3.29
C LEU A 39 14.06 -6.79 -4.11
N TYR A 40 14.44 -5.68 -3.50
CA TYR A 40 14.52 -4.41 -4.20
C TYR A 40 15.90 -3.78 -3.95
N ALA A 41 16.49 -3.20 -4.99
CA ALA A 41 17.70 -2.39 -4.87
C ALA A 41 17.39 -1.00 -4.28
N ASP A 42 16.24 -0.43 -4.68
CA ASP A 42 15.62 0.79 -4.16
C ASP A 42 14.25 0.44 -3.55
N GLY A 43 13.43 1.39 -3.05
CA GLY A 43 12.07 1.01 -2.61
C GLY A 43 11.15 0.56 -3.76
N PRO A 44 9.88 0.21 -3.52
CA PRO A 44 9.00 -0.34 -4.55
C PRO A 44 8.72 0.67 -5.67
N ASP A 45 8.55 0.17 -6.90
CA ASP A 45 8.15 0.98 -8.06
C ASP A 45 6.71 1.47 -7.89
N ALA A 46 6.48 2.77 -8.07
CA ALA A 46 5.16 3.39 -7.97
C ALA A 46 4.19 2.86 -9.05
N ALA A 47 4.70 2.46 -10.21
CA ALA A 47 3.91 1.85 -11.29
C ALA A 47 3.58 0.38 -11.04
N GLY A 48 4.32 -0.27 -10.15
CA GLY A 48 4.00 -1.60 -9.64
C GLY A 48 2.88 -1.56 -8.60
N THR A 49 2.29 -2.72 -8.33
CA THR A 49 1.26 -2.85 -7.28
C THR A 49 1.86 -2.66 -5.90
N LEU A 50 1.45 -1.57 -5.24
CA LEU A 50 1.70 -1.33 -3.83
C LEU A 50 0.57 -1.97 -3.02
N GLN A 51 0.81 -3.18 -2.50
CA GLN A 51 -0.13 -3.91 -1.67
C GLN A 51 -0.26 -3.25 -0.29
N ALA A 52 -1.48 -2.89 0.13
CA ALA A 52 -1.70 -2.12 1.35
C ALA A 52 -1.42 -2.94 2.61
N GLU A 53 -1.58 -4.26 2.57
CA GLU A 53 -1.16 -5.19 3.62
C GLU A 53 0.37 -5.24 3.79
N LEU A 54 1.12 -4.85 2.75
CA LEU A 54 2.59 -4.72 2.78
C LEU A 54 3.05 -3.30 3.12
N ALA A 55 2.14 -2.40 3.51
CA ALA A 55 2.53 -1.07 3.97
C ALA A 55 3.52 -1.17 5.13
N THR A 56 4.48 -0.25 5.21
CA THR A 56 5.50 -0.23 6.26
C THR A 56 5.08 0.64 7.45
N ASP A 57 4.15 1.58 7.27
CA ASP A 57 3.48 2.34 8.34
C ASP A 57 1.98 2.11 8.27
N VAL A 58 1.33 1.87 9.42
CA VAL A 58 -0.13 1.80 9.54
C VAL A 58 -0.57 2.42 10.87
N LEU A 59 -1.61 3.24 10.85
CA LEU A 59 -2.23 3.78 12.07
C LEU A 59 -3.76 3.79 11.93
N GLY A 60 -4.45 3.41 13.01
CA GLY A 60 -5.90 3.55 13.14
C GLY A 60 -6.72 2.47 12.43
N THR A 61 -6.10 1.74 11.50
CA THR A 61 -6.67 0.55 10.85
C THR A 61 -5.80 -0.68 11.09
N THR A 62 -6.26 -1.84 10.62
CA THR A 62 -5.51 -3.11 10.66
C THR A 62 -4.87 -3.40 9.30
N ARG A 63 -3.75 -4.15 9.32
CA ARG A 63 -3.30 -4.92 8.15
C ARG A 63 -4.01 -6.27 8.20
N GLY A 64 -4.87 -6.54 7.24
CA GLY A 64 -5.43 -7.87 7.01
C GLY A 64 -4.53 -8.69 6.10
N ASP A 65 -4.99 -9.89 5.73
CA ASP A 65 -4.22 -10.82 4.91
C ASP A 65 -4.10 -10.40 3.43
N ALA A 66 -5.01 -9.53 2.95
CA ALA A 66 -5.09 -9.11 1.55
C ALA A 66 -5.53 -7.64 1.36
N ALA A 67 -5.73 -6.91 2.46
CA ALA A 67 -6.20 -5.53 2.44
C ALA A 67 -6.07 -4.91 3.83
N THR A 68 -6.22 -3.60 3.93
CA THR A 68 -6.45 -2.93 5.21
C THR A 68 -7.82 -3.28 5.79
N GLY A 69 -7.99 -3.05 7.10
CA GLY A 69 -9.32 -2.81 7.66
C GLY A 69 -9.97 -1.54 7.08
N LEU A 70 -11.26 -1.35 7.35
CA LEU A 70 -11.99 -0.15 6.92
C LEU A 70 -11.35 1.11 7.54
N LEU A 71 -10.86 2.03 6.71
CA LEU A 71 -10.31 3.30 7.18
C LEU A 71 -11.41 4.30 7.54
N GLY A 72 -11.20 5.02 8.63
CA GLY A 72 -11.88 6.24 9.02
C GLY A 72 -10.95 7.47 8.99
N SER A 73 -11.52 8.65 9.17
CA SER A 73 -10.78 9.91 9.14
C SER A 73 -9.62 9.92 10.15
N GLY A 74 -8.39 10.12 9.66
CA GLY A 74 -7.16 10.09 10.45
C GLY A 74 -6.38 8.78 10.34
N ASP A 75 -7.03 7.70 9.89
CA ASP A 75 -6.38 6.43 9.64
C ASP A 75 -5.49 6.51 8.39
N ARG A 76 -4.45 5.70 8.38
CA ARG A 76 -3.49 5.71 7.28
C ARG A 76 -2.72 4.41 7.13
N PHE A 77 -2.12 4.30 5.95
CA PHE A 77 -1.02 3.40 5.69
C PHE A 77 0.02 4.09 4.80
N GLY A 78 1.24 3.56 4.73
CA GLY A 78 2.28 4.15 3.89
C GLY A 78 3.42 3.21 3.54
N PHE A 79 4.19 3.61 2.54
CA PHE A 79 5.33 2.90 1.97
C PHE A 79 6.55 3.80 2.03
N ARG A 80 7.73 3.19 2.19
CA ARG A 80 8.99 3.92 2.24
C ARG A 80 9.67 3.90 0.88
N ARG A 81 10.29 5.02 0.49
CA ARG A 81 11.14 5.15 -0.71
C ARG A 81 10.49 4.61 -2.01
N VAL A 82 9.22 4.90 -2.23
CA VAL A 82 8.54 4.56 -3.48
C VAL A 82 9.20 5.30 -4.64
N GLN A 83 9.53 4.59 -5.71
CA GLN A 83 10.20 5.12 -6.90
C GLN A 83 9.18 5.52 -7.96
N PHE A 84 9.06 6.81 -8.26
CA PHE A 84 8.13 7.32 -9.28
C PHE A 84 8.72 7.35 -10.69
N GLY A 85 10.01 6.99 -10.86
CA GLY A 85 10.67 6.89 -12.16
C GLY A 85 10.50 8.13 -13.04
N ALA A 86 9.97 7.95 -14.25
CA ALA A 86 9.69 9.00 -15.22
C ALA A 86 8.53 9.94 -14.82
N GLY A 87 7.89 9.68 -13.69
CA GLY A 87 6.85 10.47 -13.08
C GLY A 87 5.45 9.92 -13.30
N ALA A 88 4.58 10.17 -12.32
CA ALA A 88 3.17 9.79 -12.33
C ALA A 88 2.27 11.02 -12.18
N ASP A 89 1.14 11.05 -12.88
CA ASP A 89 0.10 12.08 -12.80
C ASP A 89 -1.29 11.50 -12.50
N ARG A 90 -1.37 10.20 -12.21
CA ARG A 90 -2.59 9.48 -11.83
C ARG A 90 -2.31 8.49 -10.73
N MET A 91 -3.27 8.34 -9.83
CA MET A 91 -3.35 7.24 -8.87
C MET A 91 -4.58 6.38 -9.20
N THR A 92 -4.42 5.06 -9.08
CA THR A 92 -5.52 4.09 -9.06
C THR A 92 -5.45 3.29 -7.77
N VAL A 93 -6.60 3.07 -7.14
CA VAL A 93 -6.70 2.34 -5.86
C VAL A 93 -7.82 1.30 -5.99
N ARG A 94 -7.56 0.06 -5.59
CA ARG A 94 -8.60 -0.97 -5.44
C ARG A 94 -9.15 -0.92 -4.03
N VAL A 95 -10.44 -0.62 -3.92
CA VAL A 95 -11.12 -0.33 -2.66
C VAL A 95 -12.41 -1.12 -2.50
N ALA A 96 -12.79 -1.39 -1.26
CA ALA A 96 -14.14 -1.77 -0.87
C ALA A 96 -14.71 -0.70 0.08
N ALA A 97 -15.89 -0.17 -0.23
CA ALA A 97 -16.53 0.91 0.50
C ALA A 97 -18.02 0.59 0.77
N PRO A 98 -18.59 1.14 1.86
CA PRO A 98 -20.00 0.93 2.19
C PRO A 98 -20.94 1.33 1.05
N GLY A 99 -22.00 0.54 0.81
CA GLY A 99 -22.97 0.80 -0.25
C GLY A 99 -23.84 2.06 -0.06
N ARG A 100 -24.03 2.52 1.17
CA ARG A 100 -24.73 3.78 1.51
C ARG A 100 -23.95 4.54 2.56
N GLY A 101 -24.01 5.88 2.50
CA GLY A 101 -23.40 6.76 3.49
C GLY A 101 -21.87 6.76 3.48
N VAL A 102 -21.24 6.36 2.36
CA VAL A 102 -19.80 6.58 2.19
C VAL A 102 -19.55 8.08 2.22
N THR A 103 -18.62 8.48 3.08
CA THR A 103 -18.17 9.86 3.21
C THR A 103 -16.68 9.81 3.40
N GLY A 104 -15.94 10.58 2.63
CA GLY A 104 -14.50 10.73 2.80
C GLY A 104 -13.70 10.59 1.52
N VAL A 105 -12.41 10.81 1.68
CA VAL A 105 -11.42 10.82 0.60
C VAL A 105 -10.17 10.08 1.05
N LEU A 106 -9.42 9.55 0.10
CA LEU A 106 -8.05 9.11 0.31
C LEU A 106 -7.11 10.22 -0.17
N GLN A 107 -6.31 10.76 0.74
CA GLN A 107 -5.29 11.76 0.44
C GLN A 107 -3.94 11.07 0.30
N VAL A 108 -3.26 11.29 -0.83
CA VAL A 108 -1.85 10.89 -0.99
C VAL A 108 -0.97 12.02 -0.52
N ARG A 109 -0.06 11.70 0.39
CA ARG A 109 0.92 12.63 0.95
C ARG A 109 2.32 12.06 0.77
N LEU A 110 3.28 12.94 0.53
CA LEU A 110 4.68 12.56 0.36
C LEU A 110 5.50 12.92 1.59
N ASP A 111 6.52 12.10 1.86
CA ASP A 111 7.61 12.24 2.84
C ASP A 111 7.18 12.26 4.32
N SER A 112 5.91 12.55 4.60
CA SER A 112 5.33 12.55 5.94
C SER A 112 3.82 12.30 5.89
N PRO A 113 3.23 11.64 6.92
CA PRO A 113 1.77 11.54 7.06
C PRO A 113 1.07 12.90 7.15
N LYS A 114 1.80 13.95 7.55
CA LYS A 114 1.33 15.34 7.59
C LYS A 114 1.92 16.20 6.47
N GLY A 115 2.65 15.57 5.55
CA GLY A 115 3.29 16.23 4.41
C GLY A 115 2.28 16.76 3.40
N ARG A 116 2.78 17.38 2.34
CA ARG A 116 1.97 17.96 1.27
C ARG A 116 1.05 16.90 0.66
N ILE A 117 -0.22 17.26 0.45
CA ILE A 117 -1.16 16.46 -0.35
C ILE A 117 -0.78 16.60 -1.83
N VAL A 118 -0.53 15.49 -2.49
CA VAL A 118 -0.21 15.42 -3.93
C VAL A 118 -1.32 14.77 -4.76
N GLY A 119 -2.33 14.19 -4.11
CA GLY A 119 -3.50 13.64 -4.76
C GLY A 119 -4.64 13.46 -3.78
N VAL A 120 -5.87 13.58 -4.27
CA VAL A 120 -7.09 13.33 -3.50
C VAL A 120 -8.00 12.45 -4.34
N LEU A 121 -8.40 11.30 -3.80
CA LEU A 121 -9.39 10.41 -4.38
C LEU A 121 -10.68 10.47 -3.56
N PRO A 122 -11.75 11.12 -4.06
CA PRO A 122 -13.07 11.00 -3.46
C PRO A 122 -13.60 9.58 -3.61
N VAL A 123 -13.84 8.90 -2.49
CA VAL A 123 -14.24 7.49 -2.51
C VAL A 123 -15.73 7.38 -2.84
N GLN A 124 -16.04 6.57 -3.84
CA GLN A 124 -17.40 6.20 -4.22
C GLN A 124 -17.81 4.87 -3.56
N ALA A 125 -19.10 4.68 -3.36
CA ALA A 125 -19.66 3.45 -2.80
C ALA A 125 -19.41 2.29 -3.77
N THR A 126 -18.90 1.17 -3.28
CA THR A 126 -18.66 -0.01 -4.12
C THR A 126 -19.76 -1.06 -4.00
N GLY A 127 -20.59 -0.98 -2.96
CA GLY A 127 -21.71 -1.91 -2.73
C GLY A 127 -21.60 -2.68 -1.41
N GLY A 128 -20.45 -2.66 -0.74
CA GLY A 128 -20.26 -3.36 0.53
C GLY A 128 -18.81 -3.78 0.78
N ALA A 129 -18.58 -4.42 1.92
CA ALA A 129 -17.25 -4.85 2.35
C ALA A 129 -16.61 -5.89 1.41
N ASP A 130 -17.43 -6.69 0.72
CA ASP A 130 -16.96 -7.75 -0.18
C ASP A 130 -17.01 -7.34 -1.67
N THR A 131 -17.33 -6.07 -1.97
CA THR A 131 -17.38 -5.57 -3.34
C THR A 131 -16.21 -4.64 -3.60
N TRP A 132 -15.22 -5.15 -4.31
CA TRP A 132 -13.97 -4.44 -4.62
C TRP A 132 -14.02 -3.80 -6.00
N GLN A 133 -13.68 -2.52 -6.09
CA GLN A 133 -13.63 -1.78 -7.35
C GLN A 133 -12.38 -0.91 -7.41
N GLU A 134 -11.88 -0.68 -8.62
CA GLU A 134 -10.84 0.30 -8.86
C GLU A 134 -11.44 1.71 -8.98
N GLN A 135 -10.82 2.67 -8.31
CA GLN A 135 -11.15 4.08 -8.42
C GLN A 135 -9.88 4.87 -8.63
N SER A 136 -9.94 5.90 -9.48
CA SER A 136 -8.75 6.67 -9.86
C SER A 136 -8.96 8.17 -9.71
N ALA A 137 -7.86 8.87 -9.43
CA ALA A 137 -7.81 10.32 -9.40
C ALA A 137 -6.56 10.83 -10.12
N LYS A 138 -6.68 11.99 -10.76
CA LYS A 138 -5.52 12.72 -11.29
C LYS A 138 -4.74 13.38 -10.14
N LEU A 139 -3.43 13.35 -10.23
CA LEU A 139 -2.54 14.15 -9.40
C LEU A 139 -2.47 15.56 -10.01
N PRO A 140 -2.63 16.65 -9.24
CA PRO A 140 -2.59 18.00 -9.79
C PRO A 140 -1.24 18.37 -10.41
N HIS A 141 -0.17 17.67 -10.02
CA HIS A 141 1.17 17.80 -10.57
C HIS A 141 1.80 16.42 -10.70
N THR A 142 2.64 16.25 -11.72
CA THR A 142 3.45 15.03 -11.86
C THR A 142 4.37 14.88 -10.65
N VAL A 143 4.34 13.71 -10.02
CA VAL A 143 5.25 13.32 -8.93
C VAL A 143 6.39 12.53 -9.53
N THR A 144 7.63 12.85 -9.18
CA THR A 144 8.86 12.24 -9.71
C THR A 144 9.84 11.93 -8.58
N GLY A 145 10.83 11.06 -8.82
CA GLY A 145 11.88 10.77 -7.84
C GLY A 145 11.46 9.71 -6.82
N SER A 146 12.09 9.76 -5.64
CA SER A 146 11.90 8.78 -4.55
C SER A 146 11.26 9.47 -3.35
N HIS A 147 10.12 8.95 -2.89
CA HIS A 147 9.38 9.52 -1.76
C HIS A 147 8.85 8.45 -0.82
N ASP A 148 8.72 8.78 0.46
CA ASP A 148 7.79 8.01 1.30
C ASP A 148 6.37 8.41 0.90
N VAL A 149 5.48 7.44 0.75
CA VAL A 149 4.10 7.68 0.29
C VAL A 149 3.15 7.28 1.39
N TYR A 150 2.26 8.18 1.79
CA TYR A 150 1.23 7.95 2.79
C TYR A 150 -0.14 8.15 2.17
N VAL A 151 -1.04 7.17 2.38
CA VAL A 151 -2.46 7.28 2.07
C VAL A 151 -3.19 7.54 3.38
N VAL A 152 -3.84 8.69 3.49
CA VAL A 152 -4.53 9.14 4.69
C VAL A 152 -6.02 9.31 4.38
N ALA A 153 -6.88 8.61 5.11
CA ALA A 153 -8.31 8.80 5.00
C ALA A 153 -8.74 10.09 5.72
N ALA A 154 -9.66 10.83 5.12
CA ALA A 154 -10.15 12.09 5.68
C ALA A 154 -11.62 12.33 5.33
N GLY A 155 -12.32 13.13 6.15
CA GLY A 155 -13.65 13.65 5.82
C GLY A 155 -14.83 12.71 6.10
N GLY A 156 -14.59 11.51 6.64
CA GLY A 156 -15.65 10.65 7.14
C GLY A 156 -15.17 9.49 8.00
N ALA A 157 -16.05 8.99 8.87
CA ALA A 157 -15.74 7.92 9.80
C ALA A 157 -15.61 6.54 9.12
N ARG A 158 -16.14 6.39 7.90
CA ARG A 158 -16.12 5.16 7.11
C ARG A 158 -15.82 5.52 5.65
N THR A 159 -14.56 5.39 5.26
CA THR A 159 -14.06 5.74 3.93
C THR A 159 -14.00 4.50 3.04
N ALA A 160 -12.99 3.66 3.20
CA ALA A 160 -12.81 2.43 2.42
C ALA A 160 -11.83 1.48 3.12
N ALA A 161 -11.93 0.19 2.84
CA ALA A 161 -10.79 -0.72 2.93
C ALA A 161 -10.00 -0.64 1.62
N VAL A 162 -8.68 -0.76 1.70
CA VAL A 162 -7.79 -0.68 0.54
C VAL A 162 -7.04 -1.99 0.39
N ASP A 163 -7.10 -2.57 -0.80
CA ASP A 163 -6.31 -3.73 -1.20
C ASP A 163 -4.95 -3.25 -1.70
N TRP A 164 -4.93 -2.51 -2.80
CA TRP A 164 -3.70 -1.97 -3.37
C TRP A 164 -3.88 -0.61 -4.03
N LEU A 165 -2.74 0.02 -4.34
CA LEU A 165 -2.68 1.18 -5.21
C LEU A 165 -1.51 1.11 -6.22
N THR A 166 -1.66 1.87 -7.30
CA THR A 166 -0.61 2.13 -8.29
C THR A 166 -0.61 3.61 -8.66
N PHE A 167 0.53 4.08 -9.17
CA PHE A 167 0.72 5.40 -9.73
C PHE A 167 1.18 5.28 -11.18
N GLY A 168 0.56 6.04 -12.08
CA GLY A 168 0.84 5.99 -13.50
C GLY A 168 0.68 7.34 -14.19
N ARG A 169 0.87 7.32 -15.51
CA ARG A 169 0.46 8.40 -16.43
C ARG A 169 -0.93 8.11 -17.02
#